data_AF-K1SV32-F1
#
_entry.id   AF-K1SV32-F1
#
_cell.length_a   1.000
_cell.length_b   1.000
_cell.length_c   1.000
_cell.angle_alpha   90.00
_cell.angle_beta   90.00
_cell.angle_gamma   90.00
#
_symmetry.space_group_name_H-M   'P 1'
#
loop_
_entity.id
_entity.type
_entity.pdbx_description
1 polymer ?
#
loop_
_entity_poly.entity_id
_entity_poly.type
_entity_poly.pdbx_seq_one_letter_code
_entity_poly.pdbx_strand_id
1 'polypeptide(L)'
;MAFKFKAEQALTRLESVDFQVGRTGAITPVANLDPVQLAGTTVKRATLHNAEQIALLDIRVGDMVYVEKGGEIIPKITGVDLAARPADSRPFQYITRCPECGTPLVKYEGESKHYCPNQSHCRPQILGRIIHFIRRKAMDIEGLGEETVELLFENGLLHDIADLYDLRAEQL
;
A
#
# COMPACT_ATOMS: atom_id res chain seq x y z
N MET A 1 15.60 12.41 27.90
CA MET A 1 16.32 11.82 26.75
C MET A 1 15.91 10.37 26.65
N ALA A 2 15.37 9.93 25.52
CA ALA A 2 15.03 8.53 25.30
C ALA A 2 16.19 7.84 24.58
N PHE A 3 16.86 6.89 25.24
CA PHE A 3 17.84 6.03 24.61
C PHE A 3 17.09 5.05 23.69
N LYS A 4 17.17 5.27 22.36
CA LYS A 4 16.62 4.31 21.40
C LYS A 4 17.57 3.12 21.33
N PHE A 5 17.12 1.96 21.82
CA PHE A 5 17.77 0.69 21.57
C PHE A 5 17.88 0.47 20.05
N LYS A 6 18.94 -0.21 19.60
CA LYS A 6 19.13 -0.56 18.20
C LYS A 6 17.89 -1.34 17.74
N ALA A 7 17.23 -0.87 16.68
CA ALA A 7 16.00 -1.50 16.21
C ALA A 7 16.29 -2.96 15.86
N GLU A 8 15.40 -3.86 16.30
CA GLU A 8 15.51 -5.27 15.97
C GLU A 8 15.40 -5.42 14.44
N GLN A 9 16.29 -6.23 13.88
CA GLN A 9 16.41 -6.44 12.44
C GLN A 9 16.43 -7.94 12.18
N ALA A 10 15.72 -8.38 11.15
CA ALA A 10 15.73 -9.76 10.70
C ALA A 10 16.04 -9.84 9.21
N LEU A 11 16.66 -10.95 8.80
CA LEU A 11 16.94 -11.26 7.39
C LEU A 11 15.89 -12.28 6.92
N THR A 12 15.23 -12.00 5.80
CA THR A 12 14.24 -12.92 5.21
C THR A 12 14.21 -12.79 3.70
N ARG A 13 13.56 -13.73 3.01
CA ARG A 13 13.43 -13.71 1.55
C ARG A 13 12.30 -12.78 1.10
N LEU A 14 12.54 -12.03 0.03
CA LEU A 14 11.52 -11.27 -0.70
C LEU A 14 10.86 -12.17 -1.74
N GLU A 15 9.61 -12.57 -1.50
CA GLU A 15 8.85 -13.46 -2.38
C GLU A 15 8.25 -12.72 -3.57
N SER A 16 7.63 -11.57 -3.31
CA SER A 16 7.00 -10.75 -4.34
C SER A 16 6.77 -9.33 -3.85
N VAL A 17 6.37 -8.44 -4.76
CA VAL A 17 5.99 -7.07 -4.42
C VAL A 17 4.61 -6.78 -5.00
N ASP A 18 3.67 -6.47 -4.11
CA ASP A 18 2.36 -5.96 -4.49
C ASP A 18 2.38 -4.44 -4.57
N PHE A 19 1.48 -3.88 -5.36
CA PHE A 19 1.31 -2.43 -5.47
C PHE A 19 -0.09 -2.05 -5.01
N GLN A 20 -0.17 -1.35 -3.89
CA GLN A 20 -1.43 -0.87 -3.35
C GLN A 20 -1.75 0.53 -3.89
N VAL A 21 -2.98 0.73 -4.31
CA VAL A 21 -3.49 2.04 -4.75
C VAL A 21 -4.18 2.71 -3.58
N GLY A 22 -3.61 3.81 -3.09
CA GLY A 22 -4.24 4.60 -2.03
C GLY A 22 -5.43 5.40 -2.54
N ARG A 23 -6.21 5.94 -1.59
CA ARG A 23 -7.36 6.83 -1.85
C ARG A 23 -7.05 7.97 -2.84
N THR A 24 -5.88 8.60 -2.73
CA THR A 24 -5.45 9.72 -3.58
C THR A 24 -4.78 9.26 -4.88
N GLY A 25 -4.84 7.97 -5.19
CA GLY A 25 -4.16 7.35 -6.32
C GLY A 25 -2.69 7.02 -6.07
N ALA A 26 -2.13 7.37 -4.91
CA ALA A 26 -0.73 7.09 -4.58
C ALA A 26 -0.43 5.58 -4.61
N ILE A 27 0.56 5.17 -5.39
CA ILE A 27 1.01 3.79 -5.51
C ILE A 27 2.04 3.50 -4.43
N THR A 28 1.76 2.50 -3.59
CA THR A 28 2.66 2.09 -2.50
C THR A 28 3.09 0.64 -2.72
N PRO A 29 4.39 0.38 -2.95
CA PRO A 29 4.91 -0.98 -3.08
C PRO A 29 5.01 -1.64 -1.70
N VAL A 30 4.51 -2.87 -1.61
CA VAL A 30 4.49 -3.69 -0.40
C VAL A 30 5.21 -5.00 -0.67
N ALA A 31 6.31 -5.24 0.04
CA ALA A 31 7.03 -6.49 -0.01
C ALA A 31 6.22 -7.60 0.68
N ASN A 32 6.10 -8.75 0.01
CA ASN A 32 5.67 -10.01 0.60
C ASN A 32 6.89 -10.85 0.91
N LEU A 33 6.98 -11.33 2.13
CA LEU A 33 8.19 -11.91 2.70
C LEU A 33 7.94 -13.32 3.18
N ASP A 34 8.99 -14.13 3.16
CA ASP A 34 9.01 -15.36 3.96
C ASP A 34 8.77 -15.00 5.44
N PRO A 35 7.88 -15.73 6.14
CA PRO A 35 7.54 -15.41 7.52
C PRO A 35 8.77 -15.39 8.42
N VAL A 36 8.99 -14.26 9.11
CA VAL A 36 10.16 -14.08 9.98
C VAL A 36 9.75 -13.51 11.33
N GLN A 37 10.40 -13.96 12.41
CA GLN A 37 10.17 -13.39 13.74
C GLN A 37 10.93 -12.08 13.90
N LEU A 38 10.23 -11.04 14.32
CA LEU A 38 10.78 -9.71 14.55
C LEU A 38 10.02 -9.01 15.68
N ALA A 39 10.72 -8.65 16.75
CA ALA A 39 10.16 -7.98 17.93
C ALA A 39 8.96 -8.72 18.52
N GLY A 40 9.07 -10.05 18.66
CA GLY A 40 8.02 -10.91 19.20
C GLY A 40 6.80 -11.12 18.31
N THR A 41 6.81 -10.60 17.07
CA THR A 41 5.73 -10.75 16.09
C THR A 41 6.22 -11.41 14.81
N THR A 42 5.37 -12.19 14.15
CA THR A 42 5.68 -12.74 12.83
C THR A 42 5.37 -11.72 11.74
N VAL A 43 6.40 -11.30 11.02
CA VAL A 43 6.30 -10.36 9.90
C VAL A 43 6.26 -11.13 8.59
N LYS A 44 5.26 -10.84 7.75
CA LYS A 44 5.10 -11.37 6.39
C LYS A 44 5.04 -10.30 5.30
N ARG A 45 4.90 -9.04 5.71
CA ARG A 45 4.79 -7.90 4.80
C ARG A 45 5.62 -6.74 5.33
N ALA A 46 6.23 -5.97 4.44
CA ALA A 46 6.96 -4.75 4.79
C ALA A 46 6.78 -3.67 3.73
N THR A 47 6.88 -2.40 4.13
CA THR A 47 6.86 -1.30 3.17
C THR A 47 8.20 -1.19 2.44
N LEU A 48 8.13 -0.92 1.13
CA LEU A 48 9.26 -0.54 0.28
C LEU A 48 9.32 0.98 0.06
N HIS A 49 8.43 1.74 0.70
CA HIS A 49 8.27 3.20 0.58
C HIS A 49 7.85 3.70 -0.81
N ASN A 50 8.72 3.62 -1.81
CA ASN A 50 8.54 4.16 -3.16
C ASN A 50 9.53 3.55 -4.17
N ALA A 51 9.45 3.98 -5.43
CA ALA A 51 10.30 3.47 -6.51
C ALA A 51 11.78 3.84 -6.32
N GLU A 52 12.07 5.03 -5.80
CA GLU A 52 13.44 5.50 -5.58
C GLU A 52 14.14 4.68 -4.51
N GLN A 53 13.44 4.33 -3.43
CA GLN A 53 13.98 3.51 -2.35
C GLN A 53 14.30 2.09 -2.83
N ILE A 54 13.43 1.51 -3.67
CA ILE A 54 13.68 0.21 -4.31
C ILE A 54 14.95 0.27 -5.18
N ALA A 55 15.08 1.32 -5.99
CA ALA A 55 16.25 1.51 -6.85
C ALA A 55 17.53 1.79 -6.06
N LEU A 56 17.45 2.61 -5.01
CA LEU A 56 18.56 2.97 -4.13
C LEU A 56 19.15 1.75 -3.43
N LEU A 57 18.29 0.84 -2.99
CA LEU A 57 18.68 -0.41 -2.33
C LEU A 57 18.95 -1.55 -3.34
N ASP A 58 18.75 -1.32 -4.65
CA ASP A 58 18.77 -2.33 -5.72
C ASP A 58 18.00 -3.59 -5.34
N ILE A 59 16.80 -3.45 -4.78
CA ILE A 59 15.99 -4.59 -4.32
C ILE A 59 15.49 -5.38 -5.53
N ARG A 60 15.59 -6.71 -5.48
CA ARG A 60 15.09 -7.62 -6.52
C ARG A 60 14.27 -8.74 -5.89
N VAL A 61 13.25 -9.20 -6.61
CA VAL A 61 12.45 -10.34 -6.16
C VAL A 61 13.35 -11.57 -6.04
N GLY A 62 13.21 -12.31 -4.93
CA GLY A 62 14.05 -13.45 -4.56
C GLY A 62 15.26 -13.10 -3.69
N ASP A 63 15.59 -11.81 -3.53
CA ASP A 63 16.69 -11.38 -2.66
C ASP A 63 16.43 -11.71 -1.18
N MET A 64 17.52 -11.89 -0.43
CA MET A 64 17.48 -11.83 1.03
C MET A 64 17.53 -10.37 1.46
N VAL A 65 16.48 -9.91 2.15
CA VAL A 65 16.30 -8.50 2.54
C VAL A 65 16.29 -8.34 4.05
N TYR A 66 16.88 -7.23 4.51
CA TYR A 66 16.84 -6.86 5.90
C TYR A 66 15.56 -6.08 6.21
N VAL A 67 14.84 -6.55 7.22
CA VAL A 67 13.56 -5.99 7.67
C VAL A 67 13.75 -5.43 9.07
N GLU A 68 13.29 -4.19 9.27
CA GLU A 68 13.35 -3.49 10.56
C GLU A 68 11.95 -3.02 10.95
N LYS A 69 11.64 -3.07 12.25
CA LYS A 69 10.40 -2.47 12.79
C LYS A 69 10.73 -1.12 13.43
N GLY A 70 10.28 -0.04 12.79
CA GLY A 70 10.43 1.31 13.34
C GLY A 70 9.43 1.55 14.47
N GLY A 71 9.82 1.25 15.72
CA GLY A 71 8.85 1.14 16.82
C GLY A 71 8.00 -0.13 16.70
N GLU A 72 6.88 -0.21 17.43
CA GLU A 72 6.11 -1.46 17.54
C GLU A 72 5.18 -1.79 16.36
N ILE A 73 5.10 -0.98 15.29
CA ILE A 73 3.97 -1.07 14.34
C ILE A 73 4.34 -1.45 12.91
N ILE A 74 5.03 -0.60 12.13
CA ILE A 74 5.17 -0.81 10.68
C ILE A 74 6.57 -1.34 10.29
N PRO A 75 6.68 -2.57 9.77
CA PRO A 75 7.94 -3.10 9.24
C PRO A 75 8.32 -2.47 7.89
N LYS A 76 9.61 -2.22 7.70
CA LYS A 76 10.20 -1.65 6.47
C LYS A 76 11.43 -2.44 6.04
N ILE A 77 11.70 -2.46 4.73
CA ILE A 77 12.96 -2.99 4.20
C ILE A 77 14.06 -1.92 4.33
N THR A 78 15.20 -2.29 4.90
CA THR A 78 16.33 -1.37 5.12
C THR A 78 17.56 -1.69 4.27
N GLY A 79 17.62 -2.86 3.66
CA GLY A 79 18.72 -3.23 2.77
C GLY A 79 18.57 -4.62 2.20
N VAL A 80 19.56 -5.01 1.39
CA VAL A 80 19.67 -6.32 0.74
C VAL A 80 20.99 -6.96 1.11
N ASP A 81 20.97 -8.27 1.37
CA ASP A 81 22.20 -9.07 1.44
C ASP A 81 22.66 -9.43 0.03
N LEU A 82 23.53 -8.59 -0.52
CA LEU A 82 24.08 -8.75 -1.88
C LEU A 82 24.95 -10.00 -2.02
N ALA A 83 25.53 -10.52 -0.93
CA ALA A 83 26.35 -11.73 -0.97
C ALA A 83 25.51 -12.99 -1.18
N ALA A 84 24.25 -12.97 -0.75
CA ALA A 84 23.29 -14.05 -0.93
C ALA A 84 22.48 -13.94 -2.24
N ARG A 85 22.74 -12.92 -3.09
CA ARG A 85 21.95 -12.67 -4.29
C ARG A 85 22.14 -13.79 -5.34
N PRO A 86 21.05 -14.39 -5.85
CA PRO A 86 21.12 -15.36 -6.94
C PRO A 86 21.72 -14.76 -8.22
N ALA A 87 22.52 -15.55 -8.95
CA ALA A 87 23.18 -15.10 -10.18
C ALA A 87 22.20 -14.79 -11.32
N ASP A 88 21.00 -15.37 -11.29
CA ASP A 88 19.91 -15.17 -12.25
C ASP A 88 18.93 -14.06 -11.82
N SER A 89 19.27 -13.31 -10.76
CA SER A 89 18.44 -12.22 -10.23
C SER A 89 18.26 -11.08 -11.24
N ARG A 90 17.01 -10.67 -11.45
CA ARG A 90 16.62 -9.65 -12.43
C ARG A 90 16.39 -8.30 -11.74
N PRO A 91 16.82 -7.18 -12.34
CA PRO A 91 16.49 -5.85 -11.84
C PRO A 91 14.99 -5.67 -11.67
N PHE A 92 14.59 -4.97 -10.60
CA PHE A 92 13.19 -4.73 -10.33
C PHE A 92 12.57 -3.79 -11.36
N GLN A 93 11.45 -4.22 -11.93
CA GLN A 93 10.68 -3.42 -12.87
C GLN A 93 9.48 -2.85 -12.15
N TYR A 94 9.48 -1.53 -11.95
CA TYR A 94 8.33 -0.85 -11.36
C TYR A 94 7.15 -0.86 -12.35
N ILE A 95 5.93 -0.98 -11.83
CA ILE A 95 4.74 -1.01 -12.67
C ILE A 95 4.54 0.32 -13.40
N THR A 96 4.07 0.27 -14.64
CA THR A 96 3.76 1.44 -15.47
C THR A 96 2.26 1.69 -15.59
N ARG A 97 1.44 0.74 -15.16
CA ARG A 97 -0.02 0.79 -15.18
C ARG A 97 -0.57 0.47 -13.80
N CYS A 98 -1.65 1.14 -13.43
CA CYS A 98 -2.37 0.90 -12.20
C CYS A 98 -2.86 -0.55 -12.13
N PRO A 99 -2.59 -1.29 -11.03
CA PRO A 99 -3.00 -2.69 -10.91
C PRO A 99 -4.52 -2.87 -10.82
N GLU A 100 -5.25 -1.80 -10.49
CA GLU A 100 -6.69 -1.84 -10.21
C GLU A 100 -7.54 -1.45 -11.42
N CYS A 101 -7.09 -0.48 -12.22
CA CYS A 101 -7.86 0.04 -13.36
C CYS A 101 -7.09 0.10 -14.68
N GLY A 102 -5.84 -0.38 -14.72
CA GLY A 102 -5.01 -0.44 -15.94
C GLY A 102 -4.55 0.92 -16.51
N THR A 103 -4.96 2.03 -15.91
CA THR A 103 -4.58 3.39 -16.34
C THR A 103 -3.06 3.59 -16.22
N PRO A 104 -2.38 4.18 -17.23
CA PRO A 104 -0.96 4.54 -17.12
C PRO A 104 -0.69 5.39 -15.87
N LEU A 105 0.34 4.99 -15.12
CA LEU A 105 0.77 5.73 -13.92
C LEU A 105 1.52 6.99 -14.32
N VAL A 106 1.38 8.02 -13.51
CA VAL A 106 2.10 9.28 -13.65
C VAL A 106 2.96 9.52 -12.43
N LYS A 107 4.15 10.07 -12.64
CA LYS A 107 5.00 10.58 -11.57
C LYS A 107 5.12 12.09 -11.76
N TYR A 108 4.57 12.85 -10.83
CA TYR A 108 4.61 14.31 -10.88
C TYR A 108 5.99 14.82 -10.47
N GLU A 109 6.37 15.99 -11.00
CA GLU A 109 7.63 16.62 -10.65
C GLU A 109 7.68 16.94 -9.14
N GLY A 110 8.79 16.62 -8.50
CA GLY A 110 8.99 16.79 -7.04
C GLY A 110 8.38 15.69 -6.16
N GLU A 111 7.55 14.81 -6.70
CA GLU A 111 6.96 13.71 -5.95
C GLU A 111 7.82 12.43 -6.02
N SER A 112 7.96 11.73 -4.89
CA SER A 112 8.60 10.41 -4.85
C SER A 112 7.67 9.27 -5.25
N LYS A 113 6.35 9.47 -5.19
CA LYS A 113 5.39 8.40 -5.50
C LYS A 113 4.89 8.48 -6.94
N HIS A 114 4.55 7.31 -7.47
CA HIS A 114 3.73 7.21 -8.68
C HIS A 114 2.26 7.30 -8.27
N TYR A 115 1.43 7.81 -9.17
CA TYR A 115 0.01 8.04 -8.93
C TYR A 115 -0.82 7.47 -10.07
N CYS A 116 -1.97 6.88 -9.73
CA CYS A 116 -3.04 6.60 -10.68
C CYS A 116 -3.86 7.89 -10.90
N PRO A 117 -3.85 8.49 -12.10
CA PRO A 117 -4.57 9.75 -12.35
C PRO A 117 -6.08 9.55 -12.51
N ASN A 118 -6.55 8.30 -12.64
CA ASN A 118 -7.96 7.97 -12.88
C ASN A 118 -8.77 8.03 -11.58
N GLN A 119 -9.15 9.24 -11.19
CA GLN A 119 -9.93 9.44 -9.96
C GLN A 119 -11.37 8.92 -10.09
N SER A 120 -11.94 8.92 -11.30
CA SER A 120 -13.37 8.63 -11.50
C SER A 120 -13.71 7.15 -11.65
N HIS A 121 -12.75 6.30 -12.05
CA HIS A 121 -13.01 4.87 -12.31
C HIS A 121 -12.04 3.93 -11.61
N CYS A 122 -11.14 4.44 -10.76
CA CYS A 122 -10.27 3.58 -9.95
C CYS A 122 -10.98 3.20 -8.64
N ARG A 123 -11.43 1.94 -8.52
CA ARG A 123 -12.21 1.43 -7.37
C ARG A 123 -11.62 1.84 -6.00
N PRO A 124 -10.33 1.62 -5.69
CA PRO A 124 -9.78 2.03 -4.39
C PRO A 124 -9.78 3.54 -4.13
N GLN A 125 -9.73 4.36 -5.19
CA GLN A 125 -9.81 5.81 -5.04
C GLN A 125 -11.24 6.24 -4.73
N ILE A 126 -12.23 5.68 -5.42
CA ILE A 126 -13.64 5.98 -5.20
C ILE A 126 -14.05 5.57 -3.78
N LEU A 127 -13.88 4.29 -3.45
CA LEU A 127 -14.21 3.74 -2.14
C LEU A 127 -13.47 4.50 -1.05
N GLY A 128 -12.15 4.68 -1.20
CA GLY A 128 -11.34 5.39 -0.22
C GLY A 128 -11.80 6.83 0.02
N ARG A 129 -12.34 7.52 -0.99
CA ARG A 129 -12.85 8.90 -0.85
C ARG A 129 -14.18 8.90 -0.11
N ILE A 130 -15.09 8.00 -0.45
CA ILE A 130 -16.38 7.84 0.24
C ILE A 130 -16.15 7.45 1.70
N ILE A 131 -15.33 6.43 1.96
CA ILE A 131 -14.95 5.99 3.31
C ILE A 131 -14.30 7.13 4.09
N HIS A 132 -13.46 7.95 3.45
CA HIS A 132 -12.89 9.10 4.13
C HIS A 132 -13.94 10.16 4.48
N PHE A 133 -14.86 10.43 3.56
CA PHE A 133 -15.91 11.43 3.71
C PHE A 133 -16.82 11.13 4.90
N ILE A 134 -17.17 9.86 5.11
CA ILE A 134 -18.08 9.44 6.17
C ILE A 134 -17.44 9.32 7.57
N ARG A 135 -16.10 9.39 7.67
CA ARG A 135 -15.40 9.24 8.96
C ARG A 135 -15.81 10.34 9.95
N ARG A 136 -15.65 10.02 11.24
CA ARG A 136 -15.90 10.91 12.38
C ARG A 136 -15.23 12.29 12.33
N LYS A 137 -14.04 12.38 11.72
CA LYS A 137 -13.31 13.66 11.56
C LYS A 137 -13.61 14.38 10.24
N ALA A 138 -14.61 13.92 9.50
CA ALA A 138 -15.08 14.48 8.25
C ALA A 138 -16.59 14.82 8.41
N MET A 139 -17.50 14.16 7.70
CA MET A 139 -18.94 14.42 7.82
C MET A 139 -19.64 13.65 8.95
N ASP A 140 -18.93 12.73 9.62
CA ASP A 140 -19.42 11.99 10.79
C ASP A 140 -20.77 11.27 10.53
N ILE A 141 -20.84 10.50 9.44
CA ILE A 141 -22.05 9.75 9.07
C ILE A 141 -22.03 8.42 9.83
N GLU A 142 -22.73 8.39 10.96
CA GLU A 142 -22.87 7.18 11.78
C GLU A 142 -23.69 6.10 11.07
N GLY A 143 -23.37 4.83 11.35
CA GLY A 143 -24.07 3.68 10.78
C GLY A 143 -23.59 3.23 9.39
N LEU A 144 -22.77 4.03 8.69
CA LEU A 144 -22.16 3.64 7.43
C LEU A 144 -20.69 3.21 7.64
N GLY A 145 -20.43 1.91 7.53
CA GLY A 145 -19.10 1.30 7.67
C GLY A 145 -18.38 1.12 6.32
N GLU A 146 -17.09 0.79 6.38
CA GLU A 146 -16.28 0.46 5.19
C GLU A 146 -16.90 -0.69 4.38
N GLU A 147 -17.26 -1.79 5.04
CA GLU A 147 -17.93 -2.94 4.39
C GLU A 147 -19.26 -2.56 3.72
N THR A 148 -20.06 -1.69 4.35
CA THR A 148 -21.33 -1.22 3.78
C THR A 148 -21.10 -0.37 2.54
N VAL A 149 -20.10 0.53 2.56
CA VAL A 149 -19.75 1.34 1.38
C VAL A 149 -19.31 0.45 0.23
N GLU A 150 -18.49 -0.58 0.51
CA GLU A 150 -18.07 -1.54 -0.51
C GLU A 150 -19.26 -2.30 -1.11
N LEU A 151 -20.18 -2.78 -0.27
CA LEU A 151 -21.38 -3.48 -0.72
C LEU A 151 -22.27 -2.57 -1.59
N LEU A 152 -22.51 -1.34 -1.18
CA LEU A 152 -23.32 -0.38 -1.94
C LEU A 152 -22.67 -0.05 -3.29
N PHE A 153 -21.34 0.10 -3.33
CA PHE A 153 -20.59 0.29 -4.56
C PHE A 153 -20.71 -0.92 -5.50
N GLU A 154 -20.57 -2.14 -4.97
CA GLU A 154 -20.69 -3.39 -5.74
C GLU A 154 -22.08 -3.62 -6.31
N ASN A 155 -23.12 -3.16 -5.60
CA ASN A 155 -24.50 -3.19 -6.08
C ASN A 155 -24.84 -2.02 -7.03
N GLY A 156 -23.88 -1.17 -7.38
CA GLY A 156 -24.09 -0.03 -8.28
C GLY A 156 -24.95 1.08 -7.67
N LEU A 157 -25.06 1.13 -6.34
CA LEU A 157 -25.80 2.15 -5.62
C LEU A 157 -24.92 3.36 -5.26
N LEU A 158 -23.60 3.19 -5.27
CA LEU A 158 -22.62 4.26 -5.07
C LEU A 158 -21.57 4.25 -6.18
N HIS A 159 -21.33 5.41 -6.77
CA HIS A 159 -20.26 5.69 -7.75
C HIS A 159 -19.42 6.88 -7.30
N ASP A 160 -19.99 7.82 -6.56
CA ASP A 160 -19.28 8.91 -5.90
C ASP A 160 -19.91 9.30 -4.55
N ILE A 161 -19.49 10.45 -4.02
CA ILE A 161 -19.93 10.95 -2.71
C ILE A 161 -21.37 11.50 -2.79
N ALA A 162 -21.78 12.05 -3.93
CA ALA A 162 -23.11 12.65 -4.09
C ALA A 162 -24.22 11.59 -3.99
N ASP A 163 -23.96 10.39 -4.50
CA ASP A 163 -24.90 9.26 -4.44
C ASP A 163 -25.32 8.90 -3.00
N LEU A 164 -24.50 9.22 -1.98
CA LEU A 164 -24.87 9.03 -0.57
C LEU A 164 -26.16 9.76 -0.19
N TYR A 165 -26.46 10.88 -0.84
CA TYR A 165 -27.64 11.70 -0.56
C TYR A 165 -28.89 11.22 -1.31
N ASP A 166 -28.71 10.38 -2.33
CA ASP A 166 -29.79 9.79 -3.12
C ASP A 166 -30.18 8.38 -2.63
N LEU A 167 -29.42 7.81 -1.69
CA LEU A 167 -29.75 6.53 -1.05
C LEU A 167 -31.07 6.63 -0.28
N ARG A 168 -31.97 5.70 -0.58
CA ARG A 168 -33.23 5.54 0.16
C ARG A 168 -33.12 4.44 1.20
N ALA A 169 -33.91 4.54 2.27
CA ALA A 169 -33.87 3.61 3.39
C ALA A 169 -34.15 2.15 2.98
N GLU A 170 -34.90 1.93 1.90
CA GLU A 170 -35.21 0.58 1.41
C GLU A 170 -34.04 -0.09 0.67
N GLN A 171 -32.95 0.64 0.43
CA GLN A 171 -31.76 0.17 -0.29
C GLN A 171 -30.60 -0.18 0.66
N LEU A 172 -30.80 0.00 1.97
CA LEU A 172 -29.83 -0.24 3.05
C LEU A 172 -30.12 -1.54 3.81
#